data_AF-A0A7C6DIR7-F1
#
_entry.id   AF-A0A7C6DIR7-F1
#
_cell.length_a   1.000
_cell.length_b   1.000
_cell.length_c   1.000
_cell.angle_alpha   90.00
_cell.angle_beta   90.00
_cell.angle_gamma   90.00
#
_symmetry.space_group_name_H-M   'P 1'
#
loop_
_entity.id
_entity.type
_entity.pdbx_description
1 polymer ?
#
loop_
_entity_poly.entity_id
_entity_poly.type
_entity_poly.pdbx_seq_one_letter_code
_entity_poly.pdbx_strand_id
1 'polypeptide(L)'
;MSIACRCPHCAQLYRLKDQHAGRQALCRQCRRIFTVPFPPAAEAHTDGGSTTAHLESACGWGTDRCAAADATPYLQQIEQHVERTIGPIGQVFYELAGGEAPLALLVVPPTRKPPSDQHPLGTDHFTIVTAGLSPREMSVPADELPDVPRLAELMIALPGGWPGIRPDGSFDRDTMDDPRFWWPIRWLMTIARLPHEQGTYLAMGHTIPNGQPAEPYARDTKFSCMLVMPPILSPGAMELRVGDDATRDPTIRFYALCPIYPQEMDYKLKRGTDKLFELFQQAEMTELIRPQRQNLCRRRLGFI
;
A
#
# COMPACT_ATOMS: atom_id res chain seq x y z
N MET A 1 27.07 -6.96 -23.42
CA MET A 1 26.70 -8.17 -22.67
C MET A 1 25.79 -9.04 -23.56
N SER A 2 25.41 -10.23 -23.09
CA SER A 2 24.53 -11.14 -23.82
C SER A 2 23.27 -11.41 -23.01
N ILE A 3 22.11 -11.14 -23.58
CA ILE A 3 20.78 -11.44 -23.04
C ILE A 3 20.53 -12.94 -23.19
N ALA A 4 20.36 -13.65 -22.09
CA ALA A 4 19.82 -15.01 -22.10
C ALA A 4 18.31 -14.93 -21.85
N CYS A 5 17.50 -15.41 -22.81
CA CYS A 5 16.04 -15.40 -22.69
C CYS A 5 15.42 -16.68 -23.26
N ARG A 6 14.22 -17.03 -22.80
CA ARG A 6 13.43 -18.16 -23.34
C ARG A 6 12.27 -17.63 -24.18
N CYS A 7 11.93 -18.33 -25.25
CA CYS A 7 10.70 -18.04 -26.00
C CYS A 7 9.48 -18.33 -25.10
N PRO A 8 8.53 -17.39 -24.94
CA PRO A 8 7.36 -17.56 -24.08
C PRO A 8 6.37 -18.63 -24.58
N HIS A 9 6.48 -19.05 -25.84
CA HIS A 9 5.56 -20.01 -26.44
C HIS A 9 6.06 -21.46 -26.44
N CYS A 10 7.37 -21.68 -26.38
CA CYS A 10 7.95 -23.04 -26.47
C CYS A 10 9.18 -23.25 -25.59
N ALA A 11 9.51 -22.30 -24.71
CA ALA A 11 10.62 -22.34 -23.75
C ALA A 11 12.04 -22.50 -24.33
N GLN A 12 12.21 -22.40 -25.66
CA GLN A 12 13.51 -22.49 -26.33
C GLN A 12 14.45 -21.37 -25.85
N LEU A 13 15.67 -21.75 -25.45
CA LEU A 13 16.68 -20.82 -24.94
C LEU A 13 17.39 -20.08 -26.09
N TYR A 14 17.55 -18.78 -25.95
CA TYR A 14 18.30 -17.90 -26.84
C TYR A 14 19.34 -17.10 -26.06
N ARG A 15 20.53 -16.94 -26.63
CA ARG A 15 21.52 -15.95 -26.20
C ARG A 15 21.67 -14.91 -27.30
N LEU A 16 21.23 -13.68 -27.02
CA LEU A 16 21.19 -12.58 -27.97
C LEU A 16 22.08 -11.44 -27.48
N LYS A 17 22.57 -10.60 -28.38
CA LYS A 17 23.33 -9.40 -28.01
C LYS A 17 22.39 -8.34 -27.42
N ASP A 18 22.88 -7.53 -26.47
CA ASP A 18 22.08 -6.50 -25.77
C ASP A 18 21.35 -5.53 -26.70
N GLN A 19 21.92 -5.22 -27.87
CA GLN A 19 21.31 -4.36 -28.90
C GLN A 19 19.95 -4.85 -29.41
N HIS A 20 19.60 -6.11 -29.13
CA HIS A 20 18.32 -6.69 -29.50
C HIS A 20 17.27 -6.60 -28.39
N ALA A 21 17.61 -6.10 -27.19
CA ALA A 21 16.65 -5.82 -26.14
C ALA A 21 15.47 -4.96 -26.63
N GLY A 22 14.25 -5.33 -26.25
CA GLY A 22 13.02 -4.67 -26.65
C GLY A 22 12.62 -4.86 -28.12
N ARG A 23 13.45 -5.50 -28.96
CA ARG A 23 13.10 -5.78 -30.36
C ARG A 23 12.32 -7.09 -30.49
N GLN A 24 11.49 -7.17 -31.52
CA GLN A 24 10.80 -8.39 -31.90
C GLN A 24 11.77 -9.37 -32.58
N ALA A 25 11.72 -10.63 -32.17
CA ALA A 25 12.51 -11.73 -32.71
C ALA A 25 11.61 -12.91 -33.06
N LEU A 26 11.91 -13.59 -34.17
CA LEU A 26 11.20 -14.81 -34.57
C LEU A 26 11.84 -16.03 -33.91
N CYS A 27 11.05 -16.80 -33.15
CA CYS A 27 11.51 -18.05 -32.56
C CYS A 27 11.79 -19.10 -33.65
N ARG A 28 13.00 -19.65 -33.70
CA ARG A 28 13.41 -20.69 -34.67
C ARG A 28 12.70 -22.03 -34.46
N GLN A 29 12.18 -22.29 -33.26
CA GLN A 29 11.51 -23.56 -32.93
C GLN A 29 10.02 -23.52 -33.29
N CYS A 30 9.26 -22.54 -32.78
CA CYS A 30 7.81 -22.48 -32.95
C CYS A 30 7.34 -21.45 -33.99
N ARG A 31 8.27 -20.68 -34.59
CA ARG A 31 8.01 -19.63 -35.58
C ARG A 31 7.09 -18.50 -35.10
N ARG A 32 6.87 -18.34 -33.79
CA ARG A 32 6.16 -17.20 -33.22
C ARG A 32 7.11 -16.06 -32.91
N ILE A 33 6.63 -14.84 -33.08
CA ILE A 33 7.35 -13.62 -32.74
C ILE A 33 7.28 -13.42 -31.23
N PHE A 34 8.40 -13.07 -30.61
CA PHE A 34 8.47 -12.69 -29.20
C PHE A 34 9.38 -11.48 -29.02
N THR A 35 9.15 -10.73 -27.96
CA THR A 35 9.98 -9.56 -27.63
C THR A 35 11.19 -10.03 -26.82
N VAL A 36 12.39 -9.62 -27.23
CA VAL A 36 13.62 -9.92 -26.50
C VAL A 36 13.62 -9.08 -25.21
N PRO A 37 13.73 -9.69 -24.02
CA PRO A 37 13.70 -8.96 -22.76
C PRO A 37 14.96 -8.10 -22.61
N PHE A 38 14.86 -6.99 -21.88
CA PHE A 38 16.04 -6.22 -21.49
C PHE A 38 16.91 -7.06 -20.55
N PRO A 39 18.25 -6.99 -20.68
CA PRO A 39 19.12 -7.66 -19.71
C PRO A 39 18.84 -7.06 -18.33
N PRO A 40 18.72 -7.89 -17.28
CA PRO A 40 18.63 -7.37 -15.91
C PRO A 40 19.89 -6.56 -15.64
N ALA A 41 19.73 -5.33 -15.14
CA ALA A 41 20.85 -4.51 -14.72
C ALA A 41 21.62 -5.27 -13.63
N ALA A 42 22.95 -5.35 -13.77
CA ALA A 42 23.82 -5.89 -12.74
C ALA A 42 23.58 -5.12 -11.42
N GLU A 43 23.41 -5.88 -10.34
CA GLU A 43 22.83 -5.49 -9.06
C GLU A 43 23.55 -4.34 -8.32
N ALA A 44 22.78 -3.48 -7.66
CA ALA A 44 22.78 -3.28 -6.20
C ALA A 44 22.15 -1.92 -5.82
N HIS A 45 20.82 -1.81 -5.83
CA HIS A 45 20.03 -0.85 -5.05
C HIS A 45 18.59 -1.38 -5.02
N THR A 46 18.03 -1.55 -3.83
CA THR A 46 16.65 -2.02 -3.62
C THR A 46 15.66 -0.88 -3.93
N ASP A 47 15.44 -0.63 -5.23
CA ASP A 47 14.35 0.20 -5.73
C ASP A 47 13.04 -0.59 -5.68
N GLY A 48 12.43 -0.63 -4.50
CA GLY A 48 11.05 -1.10 -4.29
C GLY A 48 10.03 -0.14 -4.89
N GLY A 49 10.05 0.05 -6.22
CA GLY A 49 9.10 0.85 -6.97
C GLY A 49 8.12 -0.03 -7.72
N SER A 50 7.03 -0.45 -7.07
CA SER A 50 5.85 -0.96 -7.78
C SER A 50 5.18 0.22 -8.49
N THR A 51 4.92 0.08 -9.79
CA THR A 51 4.23 1.11 -10.60
C THR A 51 2.74 0.79 -10.65
N THR A 52 1.90 1.80 -10.42
CA THR A 52 0.45 1.69 -10.24
C THR A 52 -0.35 2.04 -11.49
N ALA A 53 0.30 2.10 -12.66
CA ALA A 53 -0.20 2.75 -13.87
C ALA A 53 -1.50 2.19 -14.48
N HIS A 54 -2.12 1.14 -13.92
CA HIS A 54 -3.27 0.48 -14.53
C HIS A 54 -4.40 0.05 -13.57
N LEU A 55 -4.50 0.61 -12.35
CA LEU A 55 -5.50 0.19 -11.36
C LEU A 55 -6.66 1.18 -11.18
N GLU A 56 -7.29 1.56 -12.28
CA GLU A 56 -8.61 2.19 -12.25
C GLU A 56 -9.68 1.11 -12.45
N SER A 57 -10.22 0.58 -11.34
CA SER A 57 -11.50 -0.12 -11.37
C SER A 57 -12.50 0.67 -10.52
N ALA A 58 -13.50 1.23 -11.19
CA ALA A 58 -14.66 1.84 -10.58
C ALA A 58 -15.57 0.72 -10.04
N CYS A 59 -15.20 0.14 -8.91
CA CYS A 59 -16.06 -0.82 -8.23
C CYS A 59 -17.11 -0.09 -7.39
N GLY A 60 -18.35 -0.57 -7.43
CA GLY A 60 -19.40 -0.11 -6.55
C GLY A 60 -19.11 -0.51 -5.10
N TRP A 61 -19.64 0.24 -4.14
CA TRP A 61 -19.47 -0.03 -2.70
C TRP A 61 -20.81 -0.24 -2.03
N GLY A 62 -20.88 -1.26 -1.18
CA GLY A 62 -22.06 -1.61 -0.40
C GLY A 62 -21.74 -1.79 1.07
N THR A 63 -22.78 -1.77 1.90
CA THR A 63 -22.70 -2.05 3.35
C THR A 63 -23.30 -3.41 3.71
N ASP A 64 -23.89 -4.11 2.73
CA ASP A 64 -24.51 -5.42 2.94
C ASP A 64 -23.47 -6.52 3.12
N ARG A 65 -23.42 -7.07 4.33
CA ARG A 65 -22.53 -8.17 4.72
C ARG A 65 -22.80 -9.46 3.94
N CYS A 66 -24.00 -9.66 3.39
CA CYS A 66 -24.30 -10.83 2.55
C CYS A 66 -23.56 -10.83 1.20
N ALA A 67 -23.08 -9.68 0.71
CA ALA A 67 -22.18 -9.59 -0.44
C ALA A 67 -20.69 -9.70 -0.05
N ALA A 68 -20.39 -9.79 1.26
CA ALA A 68 -19.08 -9.56 1.85
C ALA A 68 -18.35 -10.80 2.38
N ALA A 69 -18.99 -11.97 2.33
CA ALA A 69 -18.52 -13.19 2.98
C ALA A 69 -17.17 -13.71 2.45
N ASP A 70 -16.69 -13.20 1.30
CA ASP A 70 -15.52 -13.74 0.60
C ASP A 70 -14.28 -12.82 0.61
N ALA A 71 -14.31 -11.67 1.30
CA ALA A 71 -13.17 -10.73 1.30
C ALA A 71 -11.89 -11.35 1.88
N THR A 72 -11.99 -12.04 3.03
CA THR A 72 -10.88 -12.76 3.68
C THR A 72 -11.41 -13.77 4.70
N PRO A 73 -10.81 -14.97 4.84
CA PRO A 73 -11.18 -15.92 5.90
C PRO A 73 -10.94 -15.35 7.31
N TYR A 74 -10.13 -14.29 7.43
CA TYR A 74 -9.74 -13.70 8.71
C TYR A 74 -10.61 -12.52 9.14
N LEU A 75 -11.71 -12.22 8.42
CA LEU A 75 -12.45 -10.96 8.59
C LEU A 75 -12.88 -10.74 10.05
N GLN A 76 -13.44 -11.76 10.70
CA GLN A 76 -13.89 -11.67 12.09
C GLN A 76 -12.73 -11.41 13.06
N GLN A 77 -11.57 -12.06 12.85
CA GLN A 77 -10.38 -11.87 13.69
C GLN A 77 -9.79 -10.46 13.48
N ILE A 78 -9.82 -9.95 12.25
CA ILE A 78 -9.40 -8.58 11.91
C ILE A 78 -10.34 -7.56 12.55
N GLU A 79 -11.66 -7.72 12.43
CA GLU A 79 -12.66 -6.83 13.06
C GLU A 79 -12.43 -6.74 14.57
N GLN A 80 -12.32 -7.88 15.26
CA GLN A 80 -12.06 -7.92 16.70
C GLN A 80 -10.71 -7.29 17.08
N HIS A 81 -9.68 -7.52 16.27
CA HIS A 81 -8.36 -6.94 16.50
C HIS A 81 -8.41 -5.42 16.39
N VAL A 82 -9.05 -4.88 15.34
CA VAL A 82 -9.24 -3.45 15.12
C VAL A 82 -10.05 -2.83 16.26
N GLU A 83 -11.17 -3.45 16.67
CA GLU A 83 -12.00 -2.93 17.76
C GLU A 83 -11.25 -2.85 19.09
N ARG A 84 -10.42 -3.86 19.39
CA ARG A 84 -9.63 -3.92 20.61
C ARG A 84 -8.47 -2.92 20.61
N THR A 85 -7.83 -2.71 19.47
CA THR A 85 -6.53 -2.01 19.40
C THR A 85 -6.65 -0.56 18.93
N ILE A 86 -7.61 -0.27 18.04
CA ILE A 86 -7.80 1.03 17.41
C ILE A 86 -9.07 1.71 17.97
N GLY A 87 -10.20 1.01 17.96
CA GLY A 87 -11.48 1.54 18.42
C GLY A 87 -12.69 0.93 17.70
N PRO A 88 -13.91 1.25 18.15
CA PRO A 88 -15.14 0.64 17.62
C PRO A 88 -15.30 0.93 16.14
N ILE A 89 -15.65 -0.09 15.36
CA ILE A 89 -15.90 0.06 13.93
C ILE A 89 -17.26 0.72 13.75
N GLY A 90 -17.30 1.87 13.08
CA GLY A 90 -18.54 2.58 12.79
C GLY A 90 -19.25 2.04 11.55
N GLN A 91 -18.47 1.74 10.50
CA GLN A 91 -18.98 1.22 9.23
C GLN A 91 -17.97 0.26 8.60
N VAL A 92 -18.47 -0.79 7.96
CA VAL A 92 -17.69 -1.60 7.03
C VAL A 92 -18.24 -1.39 5.62
N PHE A 93 -17.34 -1.12 4.68
CA PHE A 93 -17.64 -1.03 3.26
C PHE A 93 -17.08 -2.24 2.55
N TYR A 94 -17.93 -2.89 1.77
CA TYR A 94 -17.56 -4.05 0.98
C TYR A 94 -17.61 -3.68 -0.49
N GLU A 95 -16.59 -4.10 -1.22
CA GLU A 95 -16.56 -3.97 -2.66
C GLU A 95 -17.67 -4.84 -3.28
N LEU A 96 -18.53 -4.22 -4.09
CA LEU A 96 -19.54 -4.93 -4.86
C LEU A 96 -18.83 -5.64 -6.03
N ALA A 97 -18.69 -6.97 -5.89
CA ALA A 97 -18.17 -7.97 -6.84
C ALA A 97 -17.58 -7.46 -8.17
N GLY A 98 -16.28 -7.73 -8.40
CA GLY A 98 -15.65 -7.46 -9.70
C GLY A 98 -14.16 -7.82 -9.85
N GLY A 99 -13.43 -8.13 -8.76
CA GLY A 99 -11.99 -8.45 -8.82
C GLY A 99 -11.61 -9.77 -8.16
N GLU A 100 -10.43 -10.31 -8.50
CA GLU A 100 -9.89 -11.58 -7.95
C GLU A 100 -9.53 -11.52 -6.45
N ALA A 101 -9.51 -10.31 -5.86
CA ALA A 101 -9.23 -10.06 -4.45
C ALA A 101 -10.23 -9.03 -3.89
N PRO A 102 -11.44 -9.44 -3.48
CA PRO A 102 -12.42 -8.52 -2.91
C PRO A 102 -11.86 -7.84 -1.65
N LEU A 103 -12.05 -6.52 -1.55
CA LEU A 103 -11.63 -5.75 -0.38
C LEU A 103 -12.82 -5.32 0.47
N ALA A 104 -12.63 -5.34 1.78
CA ALA A 104 -13.44 -4.63 2.76
C ALA A 104 -12.64 -3.49 3.40
N LEU A 105 -13.31 -2.38 3.71
CA LEU A 105 -12.76 -1.24 4.43
C LEU A 105 -13.48 -1.10 5.77
N LEU A 106 -12.75 -1.29 6.86
CA LEU A 106 -13.21 -1.12 8.22
C LEU A 106 -12.93 0.34 8.62
N VAL A 107 -13.98 1.12 8.86
CA VAL A 107 -13.87 2.53 9.22
C VAL A 107 -14.07 2.71 10.72
N VAL A 108 -13.03 3.13 11.41
CA VAL A 108 -13.06 3.50 12.83
C VAL A 108 -13.20 5.02 12.93
N PRO A 109 -14.34 5.57 13.38
CA PRO A 109 -14.53 7.00 13.56
C PRO A 109 -13.74 7.56 14.76
N PRO A 110 -13.49 8.88 14.80
CA PRO A 110 -12.87 9.54 15.92
C PRO A 110 -13.64 9.30 17.22
N THR A 111 -12.94 8.84 18.27
CA THR A 111 -13.51 8.74 19.62
C THR A 111 -13.13 9.89 20.53
N ARG A 112 -12.27 10.82 20.06
CA ARG A 112 -11.86 12.05 20.75
C ARG A 112 -11.30 11.82 22.16
N LYS A 113 -10.70 10.67 22.40
CA LYS A 113 -9.97 10.38 23.64
C LYS A 113 -8.63 11.10 23.61
N PRO A 114 -8.18 11.65 24.75
CA PRO A 114 -6.85 12.23 24.85
C PRO A 114 -5.76 11.15 24.67
N PRO A 115 -4.49 11.56 24.49
CA PRO A 115 -3.36 10.64 24.44
C PRO A 115 -3.33 9.62 25.58
N SER A 116 -2.91 8.39 25.25
CA SER A 116 -2.68 7.28 26.18
C SER A 116 -1.56 6.37 25.68
N ASP A 117 -1.12 5.40 26.48
CA ASP A 117 -0.12 4.41 26.05
C ASP A 117 -0.57 3.63 24.81
N GLN A 118 -1.88 3.38 24.69
CA GLN A 118 -2.47 2.71 23.54
C GLN A 118 -2.61 3.63 22.31
N HIS A 119 -2.88 4.92 22.54
CA HIS A 119 -3.06 5.94 21.50
C HIS A 119 -2.17 7.14 21.79
N PRO A 120 -0.88 7.12 21.40
CA PRO A 120 0.09 8.13 21.81
C PRO A 120 -0.27 9.57 21.42
N LEU A 121 -1.11 9.76 20.40
CA LEU A 121 -1.58 11.07 19.93
C LEU A 121 -3.09 11.30 20.11
N GLY A 122 -3.76 10.45 20.89
CA GLY A 122 -5.22 10.47 21.05
C GLY A 122 -5.97 9.96 19.82
N THR A 123 -7.30 10.06 19.83
CA THR A 123 -8.17 9.41 18.84
C THR A 123 -9.11 10.38 18.11
N ASP A 124 -8.66 11.62 17.87
CA ASP A 124 -9.40 12.62 17.06
C ASP A 124 -9.11 12.49 15.55
N HIS A 125 -9.20 11.27 15.03
CA HIS A 125 -8.96 10.93 13.63
C HIS A 125 -9.78 9.70 13.24
N PHE A 126 -10.08 9.58 11.95
CA PHE A 126 -10.53 8.31 11.37
C PHE A 126 -9.33 7.41 11.15
N THR A 127 -9.53 6.11 11.35
CA THR A 127 -8.61 5.06 10.87
C THR A 127 -9.38 4.12 9.97
N ILE A 128 -8.92 3.97 8.73
CA ILE A 128 -9.52 3.07 7.74
C ILE A 128 -8.56 1.91 7.53
N VAL A 129 -9.03 0.69 7.74
CA VAL A 129 -8.22 -0.53 7.70
C VAL A 129 -8.75 -1.45 6.59
N THR A 130 -7.87 -2.06 5.82
CA THR A 130 -8.27 -3.07 4.83
C THR A 130 -8.53 -4.41 5.50
N ALA A 131 -9.46 -5.17 4.94
CA ALA A 131 -9.55 -6.62 5.12
C ALA A 131 -9.74 -7.24 3.74
N GLY A 132 -8.72 -7.95 3.26
CA GLY A 132 -8.69 -8.52 1.92
C GLY A 132 -7.31 -8.51 1.25
N LEU A 133 -6.28 -7.93 1.88
CA LEU A 133 -4.88 -8.18 1.48
C LEU A 133 -4.35 -9.51 2.04
N SER A 134 -4.85 -9.94 3.20
CA SER A 134 -4.47 -11.16 3.91
C SER A 134 -5.12 -12.51 3.50
N PRO A 135 -6.02 -12.67 2.51
CA PRO A 135 -6.56 -13.98 2.14
C PRO A 135 -5.51 -14.98 1.64
N ARG A 136 -4.41 -14.46 1.08
CA ARG A 136 -3.29 -15.23 0.54
C ARG A 136 -1.98 -14.55 0.89
N GLU A 137 -0.91 -15.32 0.94
CA GLU A 137 0.44 -14.77 1.12
C GLU A 137 0.84 -13.84 -0.03
N MET A 138 1.50 -12.74 0.32
CA MET A 138 2.25 -11.91 -0.61
C MET A 138 3.42 -12.70 -1.20
N SER A 139 3.92 -12.28 -2.37
CA SER A 139 5.04 -12.94 -3.05
C SER A 139 6.39 -12.52 -2.46
N VAL A 140 6.63 -12.89 -1.20
CA VAL A 140 7.89 -12.65 -0.48
C VAL A 140 8.93 -13.69 -0.89
N PRO A 141 10.14 -13.29 -1.34
CA PRO A 141 11.27 -14.20 -1.59
C PRO A 141 11.69 -14.92 -0.29
N ALA A 142 11.19 -16.15 -0.11
CA ALA A 142 11.23 -16.87 1.16
C ALA A 142 12.64 -17.06 1.73
N ASP A 143 13.61 -17.34 0.86
CA ASP A 143 14.98 -17.67 1.25
C ASP A 143 15.84 -16.42 1.52
N GLU A 144 15.41 -15.25 1.04
CA GLU A 144 16.16 -14.00 1.16
C GLU A 144 15.63 -13.12 2.29
N LEU A 145 14.33 -13.21 2.58
CA LEU A 145 13.61 -12.32 3.50
C LEU A 145 12.74 -13.10 4.50
N PRO A 146 13.35 -13.95 5.35
CA PRO A 146 12.61 -14.82 6.27
C PRO A 146 11.79 -14.05 7.31
N ASP A 147 12.20 -12.83 7.65
CA ASP A 147 11.57 -12.00 8.67
C ASP A 147 10.44 -11.10 8.12
N VAL A 148 10.21 -11.10 6.80
CA VAL A 148 9.16 -10.29 6.19
C VAL A 148 7.82 -11.04 6.31
N PRO A 149 6.80 -10.45 6.95
CA PRO A 149 5.49 -11.07 7.09
C PRO A 149 4.86 -11.38 5.73
N ARG A 150 4.25 -12.55 5.63
CA ARG A 150 3.64 -13.05 4.39
C ARG A 150 2.20 -12.58 4.23
N LEU A 151 1.49 -12.39 5.34
CA LEU A 151 0.16 -11.80 5.35
C LEU A 151 0.24 -10.37 5.87
N ALA A 152 -0.51 -9.48 5.25
CA ALA A 152 -0.59 -8.11 5.67
C ALA A 152 -1.98 -7.52 5.51
N GLU A 153 -2.24 -6.43 6.23
CA GLU A 153 -3.33 -5.49 5.97
C GLU A 153 -2.76 -4.06 6.05
N LEU A 154 -3.46 -3.12 5.43
CA LEU A 154 -3.06 -1.72 5.36
C LEU A 154 -4.03 -0.85 6.15
N MET A 155 -3.50 0.24 6.71
CA MET A 155 -4.32 1.27 7.32
C MET A 155 -3.91 2.67 6.88
N ILE A 156 -4.84 3.60 6.92
CA ILE A 156 -4.60 5.02 6.67
C ILE A 156 -5.40 5.85 7.68
N ALA A 157 -4.80 6.93 8.17
CA ALA A 157 -5.41 7.80 9.16
C ALA A 157 -5.75 9.17 8.57
N LEU A 158 -7.00 9.62 8.77
CA LEU A 158 -7.51 10.88 8.24
C LEU A 158 -8.01 11.77 9.39
N PRO A 159 -7.86 13.11 9.31
CA PRO A 159 -8.43 14.03 10.29
C PRO A 159 -9.92 13.77 10.55
N GLY A 160 -10.39 13.96 11.79
CA GLY A 160 -11.80 13.72 12.16
C GLY A 160 -12.84 14.61 11.44
N GLY A 161 -12.40 15.61 10.67
CA GLY A 161 -13.23 16.43 9.79
C GLY A 161 -12.93 16.23 8.30
N TRP A 162 -12.38 15.07 7.90
CA TRP A 162 -12.08 14.80 6.49
C TRP A 162 -13.36 14.89 5.63
N PRO A 163 -13.37 15.70 4.56
CA PRO A 163 -14.54 15.82 3.70
C PRO A 163 -14.93 14.47 3.11
N GLY A 164 -16.23 14.17 3.12
CA GLY A 164 -16.77 12.94 2.56
C GLY A 164 -16.87 11.76 3.53
N ILE A 165 -16.47 11.93 4.80
CA ILE A 165 -16.67 10.92 5.85
C ILE A 165 -17.54 11.54 6.95
N ARG A 166 -18.70 10.95 7.20
CA ARG A 166 -19.62 11.38 8.25
C ARG A 166 -19.09 10.95 9.64
N PRO A 167 -19.55 11.56 10.74
CA PRO A 167 -19.09 11.23 12.09
C PRO A 167 -19.28 9.76 12.50
N ASP A 168 -20.23 9.05 11.88
CA ASP A 168 -20.47 7.62 12.10
C ASP A 168 -19.53 6.70 11.29
N GLY A 169 -18.65 7.27 10.47
CA GLY A 169 -17.75 6.54 9.58
C GLY A 169 -18.35 6.23 8.20
N SER A 170 -19.59 6.62 7.93
CA SER A 170 -20.19 6.41 6.61
C SER A 170 -19.64 7.40 5.56
N PHE A 171 -19.48 6.95 4.32
CA PHE A 171 -19.04 7.79 3.21
C PHE A 171 -20.19 8.58 2.60
N ASP A 172 -19.90 9.82 2.24
CA ASP A 172 -20.78 10.64 1.44
C ASP A 172 -20.58 10.35 -0.05
N ARG A 173 -21.61 9.83 -0.70
CA ARG A 173 -21.53 9.36 -2.10
C ARG A 173 -21.11 10.47 -3.06
N ASP A 174 -21.62 11.68 -2.86
CA ASP A 174 -21.28 12.83 -3.70
C ASP A 174 -19.78 13.21 -3.59
N THR A 175 -19.16 12.90 -2.45
CA THR A 175 -17.74 13.19 -2.21
C THR A 175 -16.82 12.05 -2.64
N MET A 176 -17.33 10.82 -2.79
CA MET A 176 -16.54 9.66 -3.27
C MET A 176 -16.03 9.86 -4.70
N ASP A 177 -16.75 10.63 -5.52
CA ASP A 177 -16.33 10.94 -6.89
C ASP A 177 -15.39 12.16 -6.97
N ASP A 178 -15.16 12.86 -5.85
CA ASP A 178 -14.28 14.02 -5.83
C ASP A 178 -12.81 13.60 -5.60
N PRO A 179 -11.92 13.75 -6.61
CA PRO A 179 -10.53 13.32 -6.49
C PRO A 179 -9.73 14.10 -5.43
N ARG A 180 -10.22 15.26 -4.98
CA ARG A 180 -9.59 16.05 -3.88
C ARG A 180 -9.63 15.33 -2.54
N PHE A 181 -10.66 14.52 -2.32
CA PHE A 181 -10.95 13.91 -1.02
C PHE A 181 -10.86 12.40 -1.05
N TRP A 182 -11.17 11.77 -2.18
CA TRP A 182 -11.20 10.31 -2.30
C TRP A 182 -9.83 9.66 -2.51
N TRP A 183 -8.81 10.45 -2.90
CA TRP A 183 -7.50 9.91 -3.20
C TRP A 183 -6.87 9.03 -2.09
N PRO A 184 -7.00 9.31 -0.77
CA PRO A 184 -6.37 8.44 0.22
C PRO A 184 -7.02 7.05 0.26
N ILE A 185 -8.35 6.99 0.16
CA ILE A 185 -9.11 5.75 0.17
C ILE A 185 -8.82 4.97 -1.11
N ARG A 186 -8.84 5.64 -2.27
CA ARG A 186 -8.43 5.06 -3.56
C ARG A 186 -7.05 4.42 -3.45
N TRP A 187 -6.07 5.13 -2.90
CA TRP A 187 -4.69 4.66 -2.81
C TRP A 187 -4.47 3.56 -1.77
N LEU A 188 -5.22 3.56 -0.67
CA LEU A 188 -5.27 2.44 0.27
C LEU A 188 -5.66 1.15 -0.46
N MET A 189 -6.72 1.21 -1.26
CA MET A 189 -7.23 0.06 -2.01
C MET A 189 -6.29 -0.35 -3.13
N THR A 190 -5.81 0.60 -3.92
CA THR A 190 -4.84 0.34 -4.99
C THR A 190 -3.62 -0.39 -4.44
N ILE A 191 -3.04 0.07 -3.33
CA ILE A 191 -1.84 -0.55 -2.76
C ILE A 191 -2.13 -1.92 -2.14
N ALA A 192 -3.31 -2.11 -1.53
CA ALA A 192 -3.71 -3.40 -0.97
C ALA A 192 -3.82 -4.50 -2.02
N ARG A 193 -4.01 -4.15 -3.30
CA ARG A 193 -4.07 -5.13 -4.39
C ARG A 193 -2.71 -5.46 -5.01
N LEU A 194 -1.75 -4.53 -4.92
CA LEU A 194 -0.46 -4.65 -5.61
C LEU A 194 0.24 -6.00 -5.39
N PRO A 195 0.33 -6.54 -4.15
CA PRO A 195 1.01 -7.82 -3.94
C PRO A 195 0.43 -8.97 -4.76
N HIS A 196 -0.89 -9.00 -4.90
CA HIS A 196 -1.61 -10.08 -5.58
C HIS A 196 -1.67 -9.89 -7.08
N GLU A 197 -1.85 -8.65 -7.55
CA GLU A 197 -1.96 -8.35 -8.98
C GLU A 197 -0.61 -8.33 -9.69
N GLN A 198 0.47 -7.95 -8.98
CA GLN A 198 1.81 -7.81 -9.56
C GLN A 198 2.78 -8.89 -9.09
N GLY A 199 2.34 -9.83 -8.25
CA GLY A 199 3.23 -10.86 -7.69
C GLY A 199 4.38 -10.25 -6.89
N THR A 200 4.06 -9.29 -6.01
CA THR A 200 5.03 -8.55 -5.17
C THR A 200 4.68 -8.64 -3.69
N TYR A 201 5.34 -7.85 -2.85
CA TYR A 201 5.09 -7.76 -1.41
C TYR A 201 5.28 -6.33 -0.88
N LEU A 202 4.68 -6.08 0.28
CA LEU A 202 4.81 -4.82 1.01
C LEU A 202 5.63 -5.04 2.28
N ALA A 203 6.60 -4.17 2.52
CA ALA A 203 7.41 -4.16 3.73
C ALA A 203 7.65 -2.72 4.20
N MET A 204 8.02 -2.59 5.47
CA MET A 204 8.37 -1.30 6.06
C MET A 204 9.43 -0.59 5.22
N GLY A 205 9.22 0.70 4.97
CA GLY A 205 10.10 1.52 4.15
C GLY A 205 9.85 1.40 2.64
N HIS A 206 8.96 0.53 2.16
CA HIS A 206 8.58 0.55 0.75
C HIS A 206 7.89 1.86 0.38
N THR A 207 8.14 2.35 -0.83
CA THR A 207 7.60 3.61 -1.35
C THR A 207 6.93 3.38 -2.69
N ILE A 208 5.63 3.64 -2.77
CA ILE A 208 4.81 3.43 -3.97
C ILE A 208 4.49 4.80 -4.58
N PRO A 209 5.11 5.21 -5.69
CA PRO A 209 4.83 6.49 -6.33
C PRO A 209 3.52 6.46 -7.14
N ASN A 210 2.88 7.63 -7.27
CA ASN A 210 1.80 7.87 -8.20
C ASN A 210 2.32 8.03 -9.62
N GLY A 211 2.51 6.92 -10.32
CA GLY A 211 3.10 6.93 -11.66
C GLY A 211 4.62 7.13 -11.67
N GLN A 212 5.16 7.25 -12.88
CA GLN A 212 6.58 7.49 -13.15
C GLN A 212 6.69 8.48 -14.32
N PRO A 213 7.06 9.76 -14.07
CA PRO A 213 7.45 10.35 -12.79
C PRO A 213 6.28 10.43 -11.78
N ALA A 214 6.61 10.57 -10.49
CA ALA A 214 5.60 10.65 -9.43
C ALA A 214 4.77 11.94 -9.51
N GLU A 215 3.45 11.81 -9.68
CA GLU A 215 2.50 12.92 -9.80
C GLU A 215 1.71 13.17 -8.51
N PRO A 216 1.25 14.40 -8.23
CA PRO A 216 0.39 14.67 -7.08
C PRO A 216 -0.91 13.83 -7.07
N TYR A 217 -1.33 13.35 -5.90
CA TYR A 217 -2.56 12.53 -5.77
C TYR A 217 -3.86 13.28 -6.07
N ALA A 218 -3.84 14.60 -5.86
CA ALA A 218 -4.93 15.52 -6.16
C ALA A 218 -4.38 16.93 -6.42
N ARG A 219 -5.21 17.82 -6.94
CA ARG A 219 -4.80 19.19 -7.35
C ARG A 219 -4.41 20.09 -6.17
N ASP A 220 -4.90 19.80 -4.98
CA ASP A 220 -4.74 20.58 -3.75
C ASP A 220 -3.71 19.98 -2.77
N THR A 221 -3.07 18.87 -3.14
CA THR A 221 -1.93 18.29 -2.42
C THR A 221 -0.71 18.18 -3.32
N LYS A 222 0.47 18.07 -2.72
CA LYS A 222 1.72 17.75 -3.45
C LYS A 222 2.35 16.44 -2.97
N PHE A 223 1.58 15.65 -2.23
CA PHE A 223 1.93 14.26 -1.96
C PHE A 223 1.83 13.46 -3.25
N SER A 224 2.84 12.65 -3.52
CA SER A 224 2.96 11.89 -4.77
C SER A 224 3.47 10.47 -4.57
N CYS A 225 3.73 10.07 -3.33
CA CYS A 225 4.20 8.73 -3.00
C CYS A 225 3.62 8.28 -1.65
N MET A 226 3.30 6.99 -1.53
CA MET A 226 2.92 6.34 -0.28
C MET A 226 4.11 5.62 0.31
N LEU A 227 4.45 5.94 1.56
CA LEU A 227 5.42 5.22 2.37
C LEU A 227 4.70 4.19 3.24
N VAL A 228 5.18 2.95 3.22
CA VAL A 228 4.75 1.88 4.13
C VAL A 228 5.53 2.01 5.44
N MET A 229 4.84 2.18 6.56
CA MET A 229 5.45 2.39 7.87
C MET A 229 4.69 1.63 8.97
N PRO A 230 5.28 1.43 10.17
CA PRO A 230 4.54 0.89 11.29
C PRO A 230 3.37 1.82 11.70
N PRO A 231 2.29 1.28 12.29
CA PRO A 231 1.18 2.09 12.79
C PRO A 231 1.58 2.84 14.07
N ILE A 232 1.96 4.12 13.96
CA ILE A 232 2.40 4.92 15.10
C ILE A 232 1.21 5.38 15.97
N LEU A 233 0.05 5.64 15.35
CA LEU A 233 -1.16 6.07 16.06
C LEU A 233 -1.83 4.94 16.85
N SER A 234 -1.58 3.69 16.46
CA SER A 234 -2.14 2.50 17.11
C SER A 234 -1.11 1.36 17.14
N PRO A 235 -0.01 1.47 17.91
CA PRO A 235 1.08 0.49 17.90
C PRO A 235 0.62 -0.93 18.27
N GLY A 236 -0.40 -1.04 19.14
CA GLY A 236 -1.00 -2.33 19.51
C GLY A 236 -1.71 -3.06 18.37
N ALA A 237 -2.01 -2.37 17.26
CA ALA A 237 -2.64 -2.95 16.08
C ALA A 237 -1.65 -3.62 15.12
N MET A 238 -0.35 -3.57 15.41
CA MET A 238 0.70 -3.96 14.44
C MET A 238 0.61 -5.43 14.03
N GLU A 239 0.20 -6.33 14.92
CA GLU A 239 0.22 -7.78 14.65
C GLU A 239 -1.02 -8.50 15.15
N LEU A 240 -1.58 -9.35 14.29
CA LEU A 240 -2.66 -10.27 14.63
C LEU A 240 -2.25 -11.69 14.28
N ARG A 241 -2.28 -12.58 15.28
CA ARG A 241 -2.24 -14.02 15.02
C ARG A 241 -3.62 -14.50 14.59
N VAL A 242 -3.67 -15.27 13.52
CA VAL A 242 -4.89 -15.84 12.95
C VAL A 242 -4.76 -17.35 12.78
N GLY A 243 -5.88 -18.04 12.58
CA GLY A 243 -5.95 -19.51 12.57
C GLY A 243 -6.30 -20.14 13.92
N ASP A 244 -6.61 -21.44 13.89
CA ASP A 244 -7.06 -22.25 15.03
C ASP A 244 -6.07 -23.39 15.37
N ASP A 245 -4.94 -23.51 14.66
CA ASP A 245 -4.01 -24.65 14.75
C ASP A 245 -2.64 -24.23 15.31
N ALA A 246 -2.39 -24.68 16.55
CA ALA A 246 -1.21 -24.42 17.38
C ALA A 246 0.15 -24.79 16.75
N THR A 247 0.18 -25.37 15.55
CA THR A 247 1.42 -25.76 14.88
C THR A 247 2.01 -24.68 13.98
N ARG A 248 1.22 -23.70 13.50
CA ARG A 248 1.71 -22.68 12.56
C ARG A 248 0.84 -21.42 12.39
N ASP A 249 0.19 -20.92 13.46
CA ASP A 249 -0.67 -19.71 13.40
C ASP A 249 -0.04 -18.58 12.54
N PRO A 250 -0.56 -18.31 11.33
CA PRO A 250 -0.03 -17.23 10.52
C PRO A 250 -0.26 -15.89 11.21
N THR A 251 0.67 -14.96 11.03
CA THR A 251 0.57 -13.59 11.58
C THR A 251 0.28 -12.62 10.45
N ILE A 252 -0.81 -11.86 10.59
CA ILE A 252 -1.13 -10.72 9.76
C ILE A 252 -0.40 -9.50 10.33
N ARG A 253 0.44 -8.88 9.51
CA ARG A 253 1.11 -7.61 9.85
C ARG A 253 0.28 -6.43 9.34
N PHE A 254 -0.02 -5.49 10.20
CA PHE A 254 -0.65 -4.24 9.78
C PHE A 254 0.42 -3.18 9.51
N TYR A 255 0.34 -2.55 8.34
CA TYR A 255 1.16 -1.39 7.99
C TYR A 255 0.30 -0.15 7.82
N ALA A 256 0.81 0.99 8.27
CA ALA A 256 0.22 2.28 7.96
C ALA A 256 0.80 2.84 6.65
N LEU A 257 -0.06 3.48 5.86
CA LEU A 257 0.32 4.24 4.69
C LEU A 257 0.45 5.72 5.04
N CYS A 258 1.60 6.30 4.72
CA CYS A 258 1.86 7.73 4.92
C CYS A 258 2.18 8.42 3.59
N PRO A 259 1.40 9.43 3.17
CA PRO A 259 1.74 10.23 2.01
C PRO A 259 3.01 11.05 2.24
N ILE A 260 3.95 10.93 1.31
CA ILE A 260 5.19 11.69 1.29
C ILE A 260 5.33 12.54 0.03
N TYR A 261 6.08 13.63 0.15
CA TYR A 261 6.42 14.48 -0.98
C TYR A 261 7.48 13.81 -1.87
N PRO A 262 7.54 14.12 -3.18
CA PRO A 262 8.62 13.65 -4.06
C PRO A 262 10.02 13.91 -3.49
N GLN A 263 10.23 15.06 -2.83
CA GLN A 263 11.52 15.41 -2.23
C GLN A 263 11.89 14.53 -1.03
N GLU A 264 10.91 14.05 -0.27
CA GLU A 264 11.11 13.13 0.85
C GLU A 264 11.42 11.72 0.32
N MET A 265 10.76 11.30 -0.76
CA MET A 265 11.09 10.07 -1.48
C MET A 265 12.52 10.15 -2.07
N ASP A 266 12.86 11.24 -2.75
CA ASP A 266 14.21 11.48 -3.27
C ASP A 266 15.27 11.47 -2.17
N TYR A 267 14.95 12.05 -1.01
CA TYR A 267 15.85 12.05 0.14
C TYR A 267 16.09 10.62 0.63
N LYS A 268 15.04 9.81 0.77
CA LYS A 268 15.15 8.38 1.09
C LYS A 268 16.00 7.63 0.07
N LEU A 269 15.76 7.81 -1.23
CA LEU A 269 16.54 7.13 -2.28
C LEU A 269 18.03 7.50 -2.21
N LYS A 270 18.36 8.73 -1.82
CA LYS A 270 19.74 9.22 -1.73
C LYS A 270 20.43 8.94 -0.40
N ARG A 271 19.69 8.85 0.70
CA ARG A 271 20.22 8.83 2.08
C ARG A 271 19.85 7.56 2.86
N GLY A 272 18.97 6.73 2.32
CA GLY A 272 18.44 5.54 2.97
C GLY A 272 17.17 5.81 3.78
N THR A 273 16.44 4.73 4.07
CA THR A 273 15.18 4.74 4.84
C THR A 273 15.40 5.25 6.26
N ASP A 274 16.46 4.81 6.95
CA ASP A 274 16.74 5.19 8.34
C ASP A 274 16.88 6.71 8.50
N LYS A 275 17.56 7.37 7.55
CA LYS A 275 17.70 8.83 7.55
C LYS A 275 16.39 9.56 7.32
N LEU A 276 15.46 9.00 6.54
CA LEU A 276 14.13 9.57 6.41
C LEU A 276 13.34 9.41 7.72
N PHE A 277 13.41 8.24 8.35
CA PHE A 277 12.73 7.99 9.62
C PHE A 277 13.28 8.82 10.79
N GLU A 278 14.60 9.07 10.85
CA GLU A 278 15.19 10.03 11.79
C GLU A 278 14.56 11.43 11.64
N LEU A 279 14.38 11.91 10.39
CA LEU A 279 13.73 13.20 10.14
C LEU A 279 12.25 13.19 10.56
N PHE A 280 11.55 12.08 10.30
CA PHE A 280 10.13 11.94 10.66
C PHE A 280 9.95 11.92 12.18
N GLN A 281 10.82 11.22 12.90
CA GLN A 281 10.83 11.21 14.36
C GLN A 281 11.08 12.61 14.94
N GLN A 282 12.08 13.33 14.41
CA GLN A 282 12.36 14.72 14.83
C GLN A 282 11.20 15.69 14.57
N ALA A 283 10.40 15.42 13.53
CA ALA A 283 9.23 16.21 13.17
C ALA A 283 7.92 15.69 13.76
N GLU A 284 7.97 14.68 14.64
CA GLU A 284 6.79 14.01 15.22
C GLU A 284 5.76 13.59 14.16
N MET A 285 6.28 13.11 13.03
CA MET A 285 5.49 12.72 11.88
C MET A 285 4.88 11.34 12.10
N THR A 286 3.60 11.21 11.76
CA THR A 286 2.83 9.96 11.82
C THR A 286 2.14 9.70 10.50
N GLU A 287 1.41 8.58 10.43
CA GLU A 287 0.52 8.23 9.32
C GLU A 287 -0.75 9.11 9.22
N LEU A 288 -1.00 10.01 10.20
CA LEU A 288 -2.13 10.96 10.11
C LEU A 288 -1.92 11.92 8.94
N ILE A 289 -2.80 11.87 7.96
CA ILE A 289 -2.73 12.72 6.78
C ILE A 289 -3.03 14.17 7.17
N ARG A 290 -2.00 15.02 7.05
CA ARG A 290 -2.10 16.47 7.23
C ARG A 290 -1.78 17.13 5.89
N PRO A 291 -2.76 17.44 5.03
CA PRO A 291 -2.52 17.94 3.67
C PRO A 291 -1.64 19.20 3.61
N GLN A 292 -1.71 20.03 4.65
CA GLN A 292 -0.95 21.28 4.76
C GLN A 292 0.38 21.14 5.54
N ARG A 293 0.82 19.92 5.89
CA ARG A 293 2.11 19.75 6.60
C ARG A 293 3.27 20.25 5.74
N GLN A 294 4.32 20.74 6.39
CA GLN A 294 5.53 21.13 5.68
C GLN A 294 6.21 19.91 5.06
N ASN A 295 6.82 20.13 3.89
CA ASN A 295 7.73 19.18 3.28
C ASN A 295 9.08 19.25 3.99
N LEU A 296 9.49 18.15 4.63
CA LEU A 296 10.69 18.10 5.48
C LEU A 296 11.99 18.17 4.67
N CYS A 297 11.92 17.87 3.37
CA CYS A 297 13.05 17.85 2.44
C CYS A 297 12.99 18.98 1.40
N ARG A 298 12.15 20.00 1.63
CA ARG A 298 12.10 21.16 0.74
C ARG A 298 13.42 21.92 0.82
N ARG A 299 14.08 22.11 -0.33
CA ARG A 299 15.20 23.06 -0.43
C ARG A 299 14.70 24.44 0.00
N ARG A 300 15.24 24.98 1.08
CA ARG A 300 15.08 26.41 1.39
C ARG A 300 15.79 27.16 0.27
N LEU A 301 15.06 27.99 -0.48
CA LEU A 301 15.66 29.00 -1.34
C LEU A 301 16.36 29.98 -0.40
N GLY A 302 17.65 29.77 -0.15
CA GLY A 302 18.49 30.73 0.54
C GLY A 302 18.72 31.91 -0.39
N PHE A 303 18.39 33.10 0.10
CA PHE A 303 18.91 34.35 -0.44
C PHE A 303 20.45 34.26 -0.50
N ILE A 304 21.00 34.54 -1.67
CA ILE A 304 22.44 34.75 -1.91
C ILE A 304 22.85 36.06 -1.24
#